data_AF-A0A026WR25-F1
#
_entry.id   AF-A0A026WR25-F1
#
_cell.length_a   1.000
_cell.length_b   1.000
_cell.length_c   1.000
_cell.angle_alpha   90.00
_cell.angle_beta   90.00
_cell.angle_gamma   90.00
#
_symmetry.space_group_name_H-M   'P 1'
#
loop_
_entity.id
_entity.type
_entity.pdbx_description
1 polymer ?
#
loop_
_entity_poly.entity_id
_entity_poly.type
_entity_poly.pdbx_seq_one_letter_code
_entity_poly.pdbx_strand_id
1 'polypeptide(L)'
;IPYCYVKNCTNHTVSEKIKFFQFPKEPSLLQQWLKACRKNKEEIKTDSATVCSLHFNDDCYEMIWTKPRQKNVSARQIWRLKKGSIPTKVLNLVFRLLSIIITAIFFIILISACTYSFPRF
;
A
#
# COMPACT_ATOMS: atom_id res chain seq x y z
N ILE A 1 -15.49 8.01 0.50
CA ILE A 1 -14.69 6.83 0.09
C ILE A 1 -13.23 7.28 0.02
N PRO A 2 -12.29 6.67 0.76
CA PRO A 2 -10.90 7.09 0.72
C PRO A 2 -10.28 6.72 -0.63
N TYR A 3 -9.50 7.64 -1.20
CA TYR A 3 -8.84 7.46 -2.49
C TYR A 3 -7.34 7.62 -2.33
N CYS A 4 -6.57 6.66 -2.85
CA CYS A 4 -5.10 6.72 -2.82
C CYS A 4 -4.58 7.78 -3.79
N TYR A 5 -3.78 8.70 -3.27
CA TYR A 5 -3.26 9.82 -4.05
C TYR A 5 -2.06 9.45 -4.95
N VAL A 6 -1.48 8.25 -4.81
CA VAL A 6 -0.33 7.84 -5.63
C VAL A 6 -0.74 7.62 -7.10
N LYS A 7 0.07 8.11 -8.04
CA LYS A 7 -0.14 7.89 -9.49
C LYS A 7 -0.19 6.39 -9.80
N ASN A 8 -1.12 5.99 -10.66
CA ASN A 8 -1.36 4.59 -11.06
C ASN A 8 -1.81 3.67 -9.91
N CYS A 9 -2.28 4.22 -8.79
CA CYS A 9 -2.95 3.46 -7.74
C CYS A 9 -4.46 3.68 -7.84
N THR A 10 -5.20 2.61 -8.10
CA THR A 10 -6.68 2.63 -8.14
C THR A 10 -7.29 2.09 -6.85
N ASN A 11 -6.50 1.94 -5.78
CA ASN A 11 -7.04 1.50 -4.49
C ASN A 11 -7.96 2.58 -3.91
N HIS A 12 -9.25 2.27 -3.87
CA HIS A 12 -10.31 3.10 -3.32
C HIS A 12 -11.18 2.33 -2.29
N THR A 13 -10.86 1.06 -2.05
CA THR A 13 -11.55 0.19 -1.11
C THR A 13 -10.75 0.06 0.18
N VAL A 14 -11.42 0.35 1.30
CA VAL A 14 -10.91 -0.04 2.63
C VAL A 14 -11.13 -1.55 2.75
N SER A 15 -10.03 -2.29 2.78
CA SER A 15 -10.04 -3.71 3.14
C SER A 15 -9.27 -3.88 4.45
N GLU A 16 -9.47 -4.98 5.15
CA GLU A 16 -8.78 -5.27 6.43
C GLU A 16 -7.25 -5.17 6.30
N LYS A 17 -6.71 -5.40 5.10
CA LYS A 17 -5.27 -5.41 4.80
C LYS A 17 -4.73 -4.04 4.35
N ILE A 18 -5.59 -3.09 3.97
CA ILE A 18 -5.18 -1.81 3.39
C ILE A 18 -5.64 -0.67 4.29
N LYS A 19 -4.67 0.01 4.91
CA LYS A 19 -4.90 1.22 5.70
C LYS A 19 -4.60 2.46 4.86
N PHE A 20 -5.30 3.55 5.11
CA PHE A 20 -5.07 4.83 4.46
C PHE A 20 -4.49 5.83 5.46
N PHE A 21 -3.42 6.50 5.07
CA PHE A 21 -2.72 7.50 5.87
C PHE A 21 -2.92 8.87 5.25
N GLN A 22 -3.31 9.84 6.08
CA GLN A 22 -3.41 11.23 5.67
C GLN A 22 -2.02 11.83 5.45
N PHE A 23 -1.97 12.88 4.64
CA PHE A 23 -0.73 13.61 4.43
C PHE A 23 -0.21 14.22 5.74
N PRO A 24 1.12 14.24 5.92
CA PRO A 24 1.73 14.85 7.08
C PRO A 24 1.52 16.36 7.07
N LYS A 25 1.35 16.95 8.27
CA LYS A 25 1.25 18.40 8.46
C LYS A 25 2.60 19.13 8.27
N GLU A 26 3.70 18.39 8.37
CA GLU A 26 5.04 18.95 8.27
C GLU A 26 5.37 19.29 6.79
N PRO A 27 5.71 20.55 6.45
CA PRO A 27 5.87 20.98 5.06
C PRO A 27 6.97 20.24 4.30
N SER A 28 8.10 19.96 4.95
CA SER A 28 9.24 19.21 4.40
C SER A 28 8.83 17.81 3.96
N LEU A 29 8.17 17.07 4.86
CA LEU A 29 7.71 15.71 4.61
C LEU A 29 6.55 15.68 3.59
N LEU A 30 5.67 16.68 3.63
CA LEU A 30 4.61 16.87 2.64
C LEU A 30 5.20 16.99 1.22
N GLN A 31 6.24 17.81 1.02
CA GLN A 31 6.91 17.92 -0.28
C GLN A 31 7.50 16.59 -0.75
N GLN A 32 8.11 15.82 0.16
CA GLN A 32 8.65 14.49 -0.16
C GLN A 32 7.54 13.52 -0.57
N TRP A 33 6.40 13.52 0.11
CA TRP A 33 5.24 12.71 -0.24
C TRP A 33 4.67 13.09 -1.60
N LEU A 34 4.54 14.39 -1.89
CA LEU A 34 4.07 14.87 -3.19
C LEU A 34 5.00 14.41 -4.33
N LYS A 35 6.32 14.56 -4.15
CA LYS A 35 7.33 14.10 -5.10
C LYS A 35 7.23 12.59 -5.33
N ALA A 36 7.03 11.81 -4.26
CA ALA A 36 6.89 10.36 -4.34
C ALA A 36 5.58 9.92 -5.00
N CYS A 37 4.48 10.64 -4.78
CA CYS A 37 3.18 10.34 -5.39
C CYS A 37 3.14 10.61 -6.89
N ARG A 38 4.09 11.39 -7.43
CA ARG A 38 4.21 11.76 -8.86
C ARG A 38 2.91 12.30 -9.46
N LYS A 39 2.06 12.96 -8.65
CA LYS A 39 0.87 13.69 -9.10
C LYS A 39 1.09 15.19 -8.89
N ASN A 40 0.48 15.99 -9.76
CA ASN A 40 0.63 17.45 -9.75
C ASN A 40 -0.10 18.07 -8.55
N LYS A 41 0.53 19.09 -7.96
CA LYS A 41 0.04 19.82 -6.77
C LYS A 41 -1.26 20.59 -7.04
N GLU A 42 -1.56 20.88 -8.30
CA GLU A 42 -2.63 21.76 -8.76
C GLU A 42 -4.05 21.19 -8.54
N GLU A 43 -4.19 19.87 -8.32
CA GLU A 43 -5.51 19.22 -8.09
C GLU A 43 -5.74 18.80 -6.63
N ILE A 44 -4.88 19.18 -5.68
CA ILE A 44 -4.86 18.54 -4.35
C ILE A 44 -5.66 19.32 -3.31
N LYS A 45 -6.73 18.68 -2.81
CA LYS A 45 -7.24 18.94 -1.45
C LYS A 45 -6.42 18.13 -0.45
N THR A 46 -5.38 18.74 0.12
CA THR A 46 -4.43 18.06 1.03
C THR A 46 -5.13 17.44 2.24
N ASP A 47 -6.26 18.02 2.64
CA ASP A 47 -7.02 17.62 3.82
C ASP A 47 -7.77 16.30 3.63
N SER A 48 -8.12 15.94 2.38
CA SER A 48 -8.77 14.67 2.04
C SER A 48 -7.85 13.68 1.35
N ALA A 49 -6.64 14.10 0.97
CA ALA A 49 -5.69 13.24 0.30
C ALA A 49 -5.15 12.17 1.25
N THR A 50 -5.11 10.93 0.79
CA THR A 50 -4.59 9.80 1.57
C THR A 50 -3.70 8.91 0.73
N VAL A 51 -2.78 8.18 1.37
CA VAL A 51 -1.91 7.20 0.72
C VAL A 51 -2.14 5.84 1.39
N CYS A 52 -2.32 4.79 0.59
CA CYS A 52 -2.55 3.46 1.13
C CYS A 52 -1.26 2.79 1.65
N SER A 53 -1.41 1.85 2.58
CA SER A 53 -0.30 1.17 3.27
C SER A 53 0.68 0.46 2.33
N LEU A 54 0.21 0.04 1.16
CA LEU A 54 1.02 -0.66 0.16
C LEU A 54 2.20 0.17 -0.37
N HIS A 55 2.14 1.51 -0.23
CA HIS A 55 3.21 2.40 -0.70
C HIS A 55 4.33 2.61 0.32
N PHE A 56 4.23 2.02 1.50
CA PHE A 56 5.25 2.07 2.54
C PHE A 56 5.90 0.68 2.73
N ASN A 57 7.12 0.68 3.23
CA ASN A 57 7.77 -0.56 3.65
C ASN A 57 7.26 -0.98 5.02
N ASP A 58 7.34 -2.27 5.32
CA ASP A 58 6.91 -2.79 6.62
C ASP A 58 7.75 -2.18 7.76
N ASP A 59 9.02 -1.84 7.48
CA ASP A 59 9.93 -1.15 8.39
C ASP A 59 9.54 0.30 8.71
N CYS A 60 8.69 0.91 7.87
CA CYS A 60 8.16 2.26 8.12
C CYS A 60 7.09 2.27 9.21
N TYR A 61 6.68 1.10 9.71
CA TYR A 61 5.67 0.99 10.73
C TYR A 61 6.25 0.65 12.09
N GLU A 62 5.55 1.08 13.12
CA GLU A 62 5.85 0.82 14.51
C GLU A 62 4.59 0.41 15.27
N MET A 63 4.77 -0.51 16.21
CA MET A 63 3.75 -0.87 17.18
C MET A 63 3.88 0.05 18.38
N ILE A 64 2.87 0.88 18.62
CA ILE A 64 2.85 1.82 19.75
C ILE A 64 1.67 1.55 20.67
N TRP A 65 1.87 1.78 21.96
CA TRP A 65 0.79 1.80 22.94
C TRP A 65 0.06 3.14 22.89
N THR A 66 -1.27 3.12 22.79
CA THR A 66 -2.08 4.33 22.88
C THR A 66 -2.02 4.91 24.28
N LYS A 67 -2.05 6.23 24.39
CA LYS A 67 -2.27 6.92 25.68
C LYS A 67 -3.77 7.19 25.83
N PRO A 68 -4.54 6.36 26.57
CA PRO A 68 -5.97 6.57 26.73
C PRO A 68 -6.24 7.90 27.42
N ARG A 69 -7.25 8.64 26.94
CA ARG A 69 -7.64 9.95 27.50
C ARG A 69 -8.40 9.80 28.82
N GLN A 70 -9.04 8.65 29.04
CA GLN A 70 -9.87 8.36 30.20
C GLN A 70 -9.23 7.27 31.06
N LYS A 71 -9.38 7.39 32.39
CA LYS A 71 -8.80 6.44 33.37
C LYS A 71 -9.38 5.02 33.28
N ASN A 72 -10.60 4.86 32.75
CA ASN A 72 -11.28 3.57 32.63
C ASN A 72 -11.05 2.87 31.28
N VAL A 73 -10.18 3.42 30.43
CA VAL A 73 -9.86 2.82 29.13
C VAL A 73 -8.43 2.30 29.18
N SER A 74 -8.24 1.01 28.92
CA SER A 74 -6.90 0.43 28.84
C SER A 74 -6.15 0.91 27.60
N ALA A 75 -4.83 1.03 27.72
CA ALA A 75 -3.99 1.22 26.54
C ALA A 75 -4.13 0.02 25.61
N ARG A 76 -4.13 0.28 24.30
CA ARG A 76 -4.11 -0.75 23.26
C ARG A 76 -2.90 -0.55 22.36
N GLN A 77 -2.40 -1.64 21.82
CA GLN A 77 -1.36 -1.59 20.80
C GLN A 77 -1.99 -1.22 19.45
N ILE A 78 -1.40 -0.24 18.76
CA ILE A 78 -1.80 0.14 17.41
C ILE A 78 -0.60 0.12 16.49
N TRP A 79 -0.88 -0.23 15.24
CA TRP A 79 0.09 -0.15 14.14
C TRP A 79 0.04 1.25 13.53
N ARG A 80 1.13 2.00 13.63
CA ARG A 80 1.23 3.39 13.16
C ARG A 80 2.42 3.56 12.22
N LEU A 81 2.28 4.46 11.27
CA LEU A 81 3.39 4.88 10.41
C LEU A 81 4.36 5.76 11.22
N LYS A 82 5.65 5.41 11.24
CA LYS A 82 6.71 6.19 11.89
C LYS A 82 6.73 7.61 11.32
N LYS A 83 6.93 8.59 12.20
CA LYS A 83 7.09 9.99 11.77
C LYS A 83 8.29 10.11 10.82
N GLY A 84 8.13 10.82 9.71
CA GLY A 84 9.19 10.95 8.70
C GLY A 84 9.21 9.86 7.63
N SER A 85 8.35 8.84 7.73
CA SER A 85 8.24 7.82 6.68
C SER A 85 7.73 8.43 5.37
N ILE A 86 8.30 7.99 4.25
CA ILE A 86 7.96 8.46 2.90
C ILE A 86 7.41 7.27 2.11
N PRO A 87 6.37 7.46 1.26
CA PRO A 87 5.89 6.39 0.41
C PRO A 87 6.89 6.07 -0.70
N THR A 88 7.83 5.16 -0.44
CA THR A 88 8.91 4.83 -1.39
C THR A 88 8.49 3.77 -2.42
N LYS A 89 7.47 2.95 -2.14
CA LYS A 89 7.02 1.90 -3.06
C LYS A 89 6.13 2.47 -4.15
N VAL A 90 6.67 2.62 -5.35
CA VAL A 90 5.89 2.88 -6.56
C VAL A 90 5.31 1.55 -7.05
N LEU A 91 4.24 1.08 -6.39
CA LEU A 91 3.47 -0.05 -6.89
C LEU A 91 2.67 0.39 -8.10
N ASN A 92 3.22 0.14 -9.28
CA ASN A 92 2.50 0.31 -10.51
C ASN A 92 1.62 -0.93 -10.72
N LEU A 93 0.30 -0.77 -10.58
CA LEU A 93 -0.69 -1.85 -10.67
C LEU A 93 -0.62 -2.61 -12.00
N VAL A 94 -0.13 -1.97 -13.06
CA VAL A 94 0.13 -2.62 -14.36
C VAL A 94 1.12 -3.77 -14.20
N PHE A 95 2.20 -3.59 -13.43
CA PHE A 95 3.18 -4.65 -13.19
C PHE A 95 2.61 -5.78 -12.33
N ARG A 96 1.67 -5.50 -11.42
CA ARG A 96 1.01 -6.55 -10.63
C ARG A 96 0.12 -7.44 -11.50
N LEU A 97 -0.69 -6.86 -12.37
CA LEU A 97 -1.53 -7.65 -13.29
C LEU A 97 -0.67 -8.48 -14.26
N LEU A 98 0.40 -7.89 -14.81
CA LEU A 98 1.35 -8.62 -15.64
C LEU A 98 2.03 -9.76 -14.85
N SER A 99 2.47 -9.53 -13.61
CA SER A 99 3.06 -10.59 -12.79
C SER A 99 2.08 -11.74 -12.53
N ILE A 100 0.80 -11.44 -12.26
CA ILE A 100 -0.24 -12.45 -12.05
C ILE A 100 -0.47 -13.26 -13.32
N ILE A 101 -0.60 -12.58 -14.47
CA ILE A 101 -0.80 -13.23 -15.78
C ILE A 101 0.40 -14.11 -16.12
N ILE A 102 1.62 -13.62 -15.94
CA ILE A 102 2.85 -14.39 -16.16
C ILE A 102 2.87 -15.62 -15.25
N THR A 103 2.61 -15.48 -13.95
CA THR A 103 2.56 -16.63 -13.03
C THR A 103 1.48 -17.64 -13.41
N ALA A 104 0.30 -17.18 -13.86
CA ALA A 104 -0.78 -18.06 -14.29
C ALA A 104 -0.40 -18.84 -15.56
N ILE A 105 0.24 -18.18 -16.53
CA ILE A 105 0.73 -18.81 -17.76
C ILE A 105 1.82 -19.85 -17.43
N PHE A 106 2.77 -19.53 -16.55
CA PHE A 106 3.78 -20.49 -16.09
C PHE A 106 3.15 -21.73 -15.42
N PHE A 107 2.14 -21.55 -14.57
CA PHE A 107 1.40 -22.66 -13.97
C PHE A 107 0.67 -23.50 -15.03
N ILE A 108 0.02 -22.88 -16.01
CA ILE A 108 -0.65 -23.61 -17.11
C ILE A 108 0.36 -24.43 -17.92
N ILE A 109 1.51 -23.85 -18.26
CA ILE A 109 2.57 -24.54 -19.02
C ILE A 109 3.15 -25.70 -18.20
N LEU A 110 3.37 -25.54 -16.89
CA LEU A 110 3.84 -26.61 -16.00
C LEU A 110 2.83 -27.76 -15.91
N ILE A 111 1.54 -27.46 -15.79
CA ILE A 111 0.47 -28.48 -15.78
C ILE A 111 0.42 -29.22 -17.13
N SER A 112 0.58 -28.50 -18.24
CA SER A 112 0.62 -29.07 -19.58
C SER A 112 1.85 -29.95 -19.79
N ALA A 113 3.03 -29.56 -19.31
CA ALA A 113 4.25 -30.37 -19.43
C ALA A 113 4.17 -31.66 -18.60
N CYS A 114 3.46 -31.66 -17.48
CA CYS A 114 3.22 -32.85 -16.66
C CYS A 114 2.24 -33.84 -17.30
N THR A 115 1.28 -33.40 -18.13
CA THR A 115 0.32 -34.30 -18.80
C THR A 115 0.89 -34.97 -20.05
N TYR A 116 1.96 -34.44 -20.65
CA TYR A 116 2.63 -35.04 -21.81
C TYR A 116 3.73 -36.07 -21.48
N SER A 117 4.01 -36.34 -20.19
CA SER A 117 5.10 -37.24 -19.78
C SER A 117 4.67 -38.61 -19.23
N PHE A 118 3.43 -39.07 -19.48
CA PHE A 118 3.01 -40.43 -19.14
C PHE A 118 3.02 -41.35 -20.38
N PRO A 119 4.10 -42.09 -20.66
CA PRO A 119 4.02 -43.22 -21.58
C PRO A 119 3.18 -44.30 -20.93
N ARG A 120 2.05 -44.61 -21.57
CA ARG A 120 1.17 -45.73 -21.25
C ARG A 120 1.96 -47.02 -21.48
N PHE A 121 2.40 -47.68 -20.42
CA PHE A 121 2.84 -49.08 -20.44
C PHE A 121 1.84 -49.91 -19.65
#